data_AF-A0A7S0CH12-F1
#
_entry.id   AF-A0A7S0CH12-F1
#
_cell.length_a   1.000
_cell.length_b   1.000
_cell.length_c   1.000
_cell.angle_alpha   90.00
_cell.angle_beta   90.00
_cell.angle_gamma   90.00
#
_symmetry.space_group_name_H-M   'P 1'
#
loop_
_entity.id
_entity.type
_entity.pdbx_description
1 polymer ?
#
loop_
_entity_poly.entity_id
_entity_poly.type
_entity_poly.pdbx_seq_one_letter_code
_entity_poly.pdbx_strand_id
1 'polypeptide(L)'
;SGKRSKASSEGFIDYAGKLAKPFDKDLWILICFMVILVSITAVCFSSDAGTFGVWSKRFNSDAWRNTSMYHKFLTMMKVLLDSFLAHATLFFTGSTDVNLNGLLSQRIFMTGFSFIVLIVISSYTANLASFLTISSANGLIQSIDEAGRICAHPVLREDLEISYPNADFYFNDEPGSDLYLGMVESYKNGKCDVMAISTLDAYNRLDLMESLCELDIVVTNILLTETPIAFPIDKSLLAGMSHMMVEGEKRQIKFSEYEQSGQPGKPCSLKPKKKNQLLVPLSPAHMALPFVAFISSLLVAGIIHLYNGRKMSTTNSYDFDDDYEFDEQEQDNHSFIQGSFVQDEQILNHTSGYSVPKKVLDLKEEPVITDGFQRQLLIETLKKIQSQHGLIRQMLFKGDHIT
;
A
#
# COMPACT_ATOMS: atom_id res chain seq x y z
N SER A 1 -5.08 -11.25 -35.05
CA SER A 1 -3.79 -11.82 -34.60
C SER A 1 -3.72 -11.66 -33.08
N GLY A 2 -4.04 -12.73 -32.34
CA GLY A 2 -4.12 -12.67 -30.88
C GLY A 2 -2.71 -12.59 -30.27
N LYS A 3 -2.34 -11.41 -29.77
CA LYS A 3 -1.24 -11.29 -28.81
C LYS A 3 -1.67 -12.11 -27.59
N ARG A 4 -1.21 -13.37 -27.51
CA ARG A 4 -1.06 -14.09 -26.25
C ARG A 4 -0.29 -13.13 -25.36
N SER A 5 -0.99 -12.48 -24.43
CA SER A 5 -0.34 -11.84 -23.30
C SER A 5 0.62 -12.90 -22.77
N LYS A 6 1.92 -12.59 -22.82
CA LYS A 6 2.84 -13.24 -21.92
C LYS A 6 2.30 -12.87 -20.55
N ALA A 7 1.42 -13.72 -20.01
CA ALA A 7 1.21 -13.82 -18.59
C ALA A 7 2.59 -14.20 -18.07
N SER A 8 3.40 -13.17 -17.91
CA SER A 8 4.68 -13.21 -17.26
C SER A 8 4.44 -14.04 -16.02
N SER A 9 5.19 -15.12 -15.87
CA SER A 9 5.37 -15.69 -14.56
C SER A 9 6.05 -14.61 -13.72
N GLU A 10 5.29 -13.63 -13.24
CA GLU A 10 5.63 -12.92 -12.01
C GLU A 10 5.88 -14.06 -11.04
N GLY A 11 7.17 -14.32 -10.82
CA GLY A 11 7.60 -15.52 -10.14
C GLY A 11 7.01 -15.50 -8.74
N PHE A 12 6.90 -16.66 -8.11
CA PHE A 12 6.64 -16.74 -6.68
C PHE A 12 7.50 -15.76 -5.86
N ILE A 13 8.72 -15.46 -6.33
CA ILE A 13 9.64 -14.46 -5.77
C ILE A 13 9.06 -13.03 -5.78
N ASP A 14 8.37 -12.59 -6.83
CA ASP A 14 7.75 -11.26 -6.88
C ASP A 14 6.61 -11.15 -5.87
N TYR A 15 5.83 -12.22 -5.70
CA TYR A 15 4.78 -12.28 -4.67
C TYR A 15 5.36 -12.30 -3.26
N ALA A 16 6.43 -13.06 -3.03
CA ALA A 16 7.14 -13.07 -1.76
C ALA A 16 7.74 -11.69 -1.44
N GLY A 17 8.30 -11.01 -2.45
CA GLY A 17 8.81 -9.65 -2.33
C GLY A 17 7.73 -8.65 -1.92
N LYS A 18 6.51 -8.78 -2.45
CA LYS A 18 5.37 -7.93 -2.06
C LYS A 18 5.00 -8.06 -0.57
N LEU A 19 5.20 -9.22 0.06
CA LEU A 19 4.95 -9.42 1.50
C LEU A 19 6.04 -8.79 2.39
N ALA A 20 7.25 -8.60 1.87
CA ALA A 20 8.32 -7.92 2.59
C ALA A 20 8.28 -6.38 2.45
N LYS A 21 7.58 -5.84 1.44
CA LYS A 21 7.42 -4.40 1.18
C LYS A 21 6.80 -3.55 2.30
N PRO A 22 5.94 -4.05 3.21
CA PRO A 22 5.33 -3.22 4.25
C PRO A 22 6.33 -2.51 5.16
N PHE A 23 7.55 -3.04 5.24
CA PHE A 23 8.67 -2.45 5.96
C PHE A 23 9.87 -2.29 5.05
N ASP A 24 10.58 -1.17 5.22
CA ASP A 24 11.87 -0.97 4.57
C ASP A 24 12.88 -2.02 5.04
N LYS A 25 13.89 -2.27 4.19
CA LYS A 25 14.96 -3.24 4.49
C LYS A 25 15.66 -2.93 5.81
N ASP A 26 15.84 -1.65 6.11
CA ASP A 26 16.51 -1.20 7.34
C ASP A 26 15.69 -1.55 8.59
N LEU A 27 14.37 -1.48 8.51
CA LEU A 27 13.48 -1.85 9.61
C LEU A 27 13.49 -3.36 9.85
N TRP A 28 13.53 -4.18 8.79
CA TRP A 28 13.71 -5.63 8.92
C TRP A 28 15.04 -5.99 9.60
N ILE A 29 16.14 -5.33 9.20
CA ILE A 29 17.45 -5.52 9.82
C ILE A 29 17.40 -5.13 11.30
N LEU A 30 16.74 -4.02 11.63
CA LEU A 30 16.56 -3.57 13.00
C LEU A 30 15.76 -4.58 13.84
N ILE A 31 14.68 -5.14 13.30
CA ILE A 31 13.87 -6.18 13.96
C ILE A 31 14.73 -7.42 14.22
N CYS A 32 15.47 -7.91 13.21
CA CYS A 32 16.38 -9.05 13.37
C CYS A 32 17.44 -8.79 14.44
N PHE A 33 18.07 -7.62 14.40
CA PHE A 33 19.06 -7.20 15.39
C PHE A 33 18.46 -7.15 16.80
N MET A 34 17.25 -6.62 16.95
CA MET A 34 16.55 -6.55 18.22
C MET A 34 16.25 -7.95 18.80
N VAL A 35 15.78 -8.88 17.97
CA VAL A 35 15.54 -10.28 18.40
C VAL A 35 16.84 -10.92 18.88
N ILE A 36 17.95 -10.74 18.14
CA ILE A 36 19.27 -11.24 18.54
C ILE A 36 19.71 -10.64 19.89
N LEU A 37 19.57 -9.32 20.06
CA LEU A 37 19.92 -8.63 21.29
C LEU A 37 19.11 -9.16 22.47
N VAL A 38 17.82 -9.40 22.27
CA VAL A 38 16.94 -9.98 23.28
C VAL A 38 17.36 -11.39 23.65
N SER A 39 17.70 -12.22 22.67
CA SER A 39 18.18 -13.59 22.92
C SER A 39 19.50 -13.63 23.69
N ILE A 40 20.45 -12.75 23.37
CA ILE A 40 21.72 -12.62 24.10
C ILE A 40 21.44 -12.17 25.54
N THR A 41 20.63 -11.12 25.69
CA THR A 41 20.29 -10.55 27.01
C THR A 41 19.55 -11.56 27.89
N ALA A 42 18.65 -12.36 27.31
CA ALA A 42 17.93 -13.42 28.01
C ALA A 42 18.87 -14.54 28.49
N VAL A 43 19.89 -14.90 27.71
CA VAL A 43 20.93 -15.85 28.13
C VAL A 43 21.82 -15.23 29.22
N CYS A 44 22.16 -13.95 29.13
CA CYS A 44 22.93 -13.26 30.17
C CYS A 44 22.19 -13.16 31.51
N PHE A 45 20.86 -13.04 31.48
CA PHE A 45 20.01 -12.99 32.67
C PHE A 45 19.45 -14.35 33.09
N SER A 46 19.86 -15.46 32.47
CA SER A 46 19.39 -16.78 32.89
C SER A 46 19.92 -17.10 34.29
N SER A 47 19.05 -17.07 35.29
CA SER A 47 19.36 -17.57 36.63
C SER A 47 19.18 -19.09 36.72
N ASP A 48 19.78 -19.71 37.73
CA ASP A 48 19.58 -21.14 38.02
C ASP A 48 18.11 -21.49 38.33
N ALA A 49 17.29 -20.51 38.71
CA ALA A 49 15.86 -20.66 38.93
C ALA A 49 15.04 -20.46 37.64
N GLY A 50 14.11 -21.39 37.36
CA GLY A 50 13.11 -21.29 36.29
C GLY A 50 13.38 -22.18 35.06
N THR A 51 12.50 -22.06 34.05
CA THR A 51 12.56 -22.78 32.76
C THR A 51 13.86 -22.54 31.99
N PHE A 52 14.44 -21.35 32.12
CA PHE A 52 15.74 -21.00 31.54
C PHE A 52 16.95 -21.49 32.37
N GLY A 53 16.72 -22.07 33.55
CA GLY A 53 17.76 -22.67 34.38
C GLY A 53 18.50 -23.81 33.69
N VAL A 54 17.91 -24.41 32.65
CA VAL A 54 18.58 -25.41 31.79
C VAL A 54 19.84 -24.84 31.13
N TRP A 55 19.83 -23.58 30.72
CA TRP A 55 21.00 -22.94 30.11
C TRP A 55 22.09 -22.65 31.14
N SER A 56 21.71 -22.09 32.30
CA SER A 56 22.64 -21.84 33.40
C SER A 56 23.30 -23.14 33.91
N LYS A 57 22.50 -24.20 34.12
CA LYS A 57 22.99 -25.53 34.51
C LYS A 57 24.00 -26.10 33.51
N ARG A 58 23.82 -25.88 32.20
CA ARG A 58 24.80 -26.30 31.18
C ARG A 58 26.14 -25.56 31.32
N PHE A 59 26.11 -24.24 31.55
CA PHE A 59 27.33 -23.45 31.73
C PHE A 59 28.03 -23.70 33.08
N ASN A 60 27.27 -24.01 34.12
CA ASN A 60 27.81 -24.27 35.46
C ASN A 60 28.27 -25.72 35.69
N SER A 61 28.01 -26.64 34.76
CA SER A 61 28.47 -28.03 34.86
C SER A 61 30.01 -28.14 34.87
N ASP A 62 30.55 -29.05 35.69
CA ASP A 62 32.00 -29.32 35.70
C ASP A 62 32.51 -29.82 34.34
N ALA A 63 31.63 -30.48 33.58
CA ALA A 63 31.85 -30.87 32.20
C ALA A 63 32.18 -29.67 31.29
N TRP A 64 31.52 -28.53 31.48
CA TRP A 64 31.82 -27.30 30.76
C TRP A 64 33.18 -26.73 31.15
N ARG A 65 33.53 -26.72 32.45
CA ARG A 65 34.80 -26.15 32.91
C ARG A 65 36.00 -26.87 32.30
N ASN A 66 35.93 -28.20 32.21
CA ASN A 66 37.03 -29.04 31.76
C ASN A 66 37.09 -29.30 30.24
N THR A 67 36.13 -28.83 29.44
CA THR A 67 36.12 -29.06 27.99
C THR A 67 37.01 -28.08 27.21
N SER A 68 37.42 -28.49 26.00
CA SER A 68 38.21 -27.66 25.09
C SER A 68 37.47 -26.39 24.64
N MET A 69 38.22 -25.33 24.31
CA MET A 69 37.66 -24.03 23.90
C MET A 69 36.70 -24.14 22.70
N TYR A 70 36.97 -25.07 21.77
CA TYR A 70 36.08 -25.33 20.64
C TYR A 70 34.72 -25.89 21.08
N HIS A 71 34.69 -26.84 22.01
CA HIS A 71 33.44 -27.40 22.54
C HIS A 71 32.64 -26.37 23.35
N LYS A 72 33.34 -25.50 24.08
CA LYS A 72 32.74 -24.35 24.77
C LYS A 72 32.07 -23.42 23.76
N PHE A 73 32.79 -22.99 22.72
CA PHE A 73 32.22 -22.14 21.67
C PHE A 73 31.01 -22.79 20.99
N LEU A 74 31.10 -24.07 20.62
CA LEU A 74 30.00 -24.79 19.96
C LEU A 74 28.76 -24.89 20.85
N THR A 75 28.95 -25.17 22.14
CA THR A 75 27.86 -25.28 23.10
C THR A 75 27.23 -23.91 23.39
N MET A 76 28.04 -22.84 23.45
CA MET A 76 27.54 -21.46 23.52
C MET A 76 26.70 -21.11 22.30
N MET A 77 27.19 -21.40 21.09
CA MET A 77 26.44 -21.17 19.85
C MET A 77 25.12 -21.96 19.81
N LYS A 78 25.12 -23.19 20.34
CA LYS A 78 23.90 -23.99 20.45
C LYS A 78 22.88 -23.36 21.41
N VAL A 79 23.33 -22.89 22.58
CA VAL A 79 22.44 -22.21 23.55
C VAL A 79 21.92 -20.89 22.99
N LEU A 80 22.76 -20.11 22.31
CA LEU A 80 22.35 -18.87 21.65
C LEU A 80 21.34 -19.13 20.53
N LEU A 81 21.55 -20.17 19.71
CA LEU A 81 20.61 -20.56 18.66
C LEU A 81 19.27 -21.02 19.22
N ASP A 82 19.29 -21.83 20.30
CA ASP A 82 18.09 -22.29 21.00
C ASP A 82 17.30 -21.11 21.59
N SER A 83 18.00 -20.20 22.27
CA SER A 83 17.41 -18.94 22.77
C SER A 83 16.85 -18.09 21.64
N PHE A 84 17.59 -17.94 20.53
CA PHE A 84 17.14 -17.20 19.36
C PHE A 84 15.87 -17.78 18.76
N LEU A 85 15.82 -19.10 18.55
CA LEU A 85 14.63 -19.76 18.00
C LEU A 85 13.43 -19.63 18.94
N ALA A 86 13.63 -19.74 20.25
CA ALA A 86 12.56 -19.53 21.24
C ALA A 86 12.00 -18.11 21.18
N HIS A 87 12.86 -17.09 21.23
CA HIS A 87 12.42 -15.69 21.21
C HIS A 87 11.90 -15.25 19.84
N ALA A 88 12.44 -15.77 18.74
CA ALA A 88 11.89 -15.57 17.41
C ALA A 88 10.48 -16.15 17.31
N THR A 89 10.24 -17.34 17.86
CA THR A 89 8.90 -17.95 17.91
C THR A 89 7.93 -17.09 18.71
N LEU A 90 8.34 -16.58 19.88
CA LEU A 90 7.55 -15.64 20.66
C LEU A 90 7.25 -14.35 19.88
N PHE A 91 8.26 -13.79 19.21
CA PHE A 91 8.10 -12.61 18.36
C PHE A 91 7.08 -12.83 17.24
N PHE A 92 7.16 -13.94 16.50
CA PHE A 92 6.26 -14.20 15.37
C PHE A 92 4.85 -14.61 15.78
N THR A 93 4.69 -15.21 16.97
CA THR A 93 3.37 -15.56 17.52
C THR A 93 2.67 -14.38 18.19
N GLY A 94 3.38 -13.28 18.45
CA GLY A 94 2.86 -12.18 19.25
C GLY A 94 2.63 -12.57 20.72
N SER A 95 3.20 -13.69 21.16
CA SER A 95 3.11 -14.19 22.53
C SER A 95 4.37 -13.85 23.31
N THR A 96 4.26 -13.79 24.63
CA THR A 96 5.42 -13.72 25.53
C THR A 96 5.26 -14.69 26.68
N ASP A 97 6.28 -15.51 26.91
CA ASP A 97 6.28 -16.45 28.02
C ASP A 97 6.40 -15.71 29.36
N VAL A 98 5.34 -15.78 30.15
CA VAL A 98 5.31 -15.21 31.50
C VAL A 98 5.96 -16.20 32.46
N ASN A 99 7.26 -16.05 32.68
CA ASN A 99 7.95 -16.83 33.70
C ASN A 99 7.65 -16.30 35.10
N LEU A 100 6.68 -16.93 35.76
CA LEU A 100 6.25 -16.63 37.13
C LEU A 100 7.34 -16.84 38.19
N ASN A 101 8.39 -17.58 37.87
CA ASN A 101 9.53 -17.85 38.76
C ASN A 101 10.79 -17.05 38.40
N GLY A 102 10.72 -16.20 37.37
CA GLY A 102 11.86 -15.39 36.95
C GLY A 102 12.15 -14.20 37.88
N LEU A 103 13.40 -13.75 37.87
CA LEU A 103 13.86 -12.50 38.51
C LEU A 103 13.02 -11.31 38.06
N LEU A 104 12.81 -10.33 38.95
CA LEU A 104 12.04 -9.12 38.64
C LEU A 104 12.60 -8.36 37.42
N SER A 105 13.92 -8.29 37.29
CA SER A 105 14.61 -7.65 36.16
C SER A 105 14.25 -8.31 34.82
N GLN A 106 14.21 -9.65 34.79
CA GLN A 106 13.83 -10.40 33.60
C GLN A 106 12.36 -10.16 33.23
N ARG A 107 11.46 -10.06 34.22
CA ARG A 107 10.04 -9.77 33.96
C ARG A 107 9.86 -8.39 33.33
N ILE A 108 10.48 -7.36 33.91
CA ILE A 108 10.41 -6.00 33.38
C ILE A 108 10.97 -5.95 31.94
N PHE A 109 12.10 -6.62 31.71
CA PHE A 109 12.69 -6.74 30.38
C PHE A 109 11.75 -7.42 29.38
N MET A 110 11.17 -8.56 29.74
CA MET A 110 10.23 -9.29 28.90
C MET A 110 8.95 -8.50 28.63
N THR A 111 8.42 -7.76 29.61
CA THR A 111 7.28 -6.85 29.42
C THR A 111 7.61 -5.75 28.41
N GLY A 112 8.81 -5.16 28.48
CA GLY A 112 9.27 -4.20 27.47
C GLY A 112 9.36 -4.80 26.07
N PHE A 113 9.88 -6.03 25.97
CA PHE A 113 9.92 -6.78 24.71
C PHE A 113 8.51 -7.07 24.17
N SER A 114 7.56 -7.50 25.01
CA SER A 114 6.15 -7.71 24.63
C SER A 114 5.55 -6.45 23.99
N PHE A 115 5.82 -5.29 24.58
CA PHE A 115 5.29 -4.02 24.09
C PHE A 115 5.82 -3.67 22.68
N ILE A 116 7.11 -3.93 22.44
CA ILE A 116 7.71 -3.72 21.11
C ILE A 116 7.14 -4.70 20.09
N VAL A 117 7.03 -5.99 20.44
CA VAL A 117 6.42 -7.02 19.58
C VAL A 117 5.01 -6.61 19.17
N LEU A 118 4.20 -6.15 20.12
CA LEU A 118 2.83 -5.70 19.87
C LEU A 118 2.77 -4.54 18.86
N ILE A 119 3.64 -3.53 19.00
CA ILE A 119 3.72 -2.40 18.08
C ILE A 119 4.16 -2.85 16.68
N VAL A 120 5.18 -3.71 16.59
CA VAL A 120 5.72 -4.16 15.31
C VAL A 120 4.70 -5.02 14.56
N ILE A 121 4.03 -5.97 15.22
CA ILE A 121 3.00 -6.79 14.56
C ILE A 121 1.79 -5.94 14.16
N SER A 122 1.35 -5.01 15.01
CA SER A 122 0.20 -4.16 14.71
C SER A 122 0.47 -3.24 13.50
N SER A 123 1.65 -2.63 13.46
CA SER A 123 2.06 -1.79 12.32
C SER A 123 2.27 -2.61 11.05
N TYR A 124 2.89 -3.80 11.16
CA TYR A 124 3.06 -4.71 10.04
C TYR A 124 1.71 -5.13 9.44
N THR A 125 0.77 -5.56 10.27
CA THR A 125 -0.56 -6.01 9.81
C THR A 125 -1.37 -4.87 9.21
N ALA A 126 -1.33 -3.66 9.78
CA ALA A 126 -1.97 -2.48 9.21
C ALA A 126 -1.39 -2.08 7.84
N ASN A 127 -0.06 -2.03 7.73
CA ASN A 127 0.61 -1.69 6.48
C ASN A 127 0.39 -2.77 5.44
N LEU A 128 0.51 -4.04 5.81
CA LEU A 128 0.26 -5.17 4.94
C LEU A 128 -1.20 -5.15 4.41
N ALA A 129 -2.18 -4.88 5.27
CA ALA A 129 -3.57 -4.73 4.85
C ALA A 129 -3.73 -3.58 3.84
N SER A 130 -3.07 -2.44 4.06
CA SER A 130 -3.06 -1.33 3.10
C SER A 130 -2.46 -1.75 1.75
N PHE A 131 -1.32 -2.42 1.75
CA PHE A 131 -0.67 -2.90 0.52
C PHE A 131 -1.47 -3.98 -0.22
N LEU A 132 -2.22 -4.83 0.50
CA LEU A 132 -3.06 -5.86 -0.11
C LEU A 132 -4.41 -5.31 -0.61
N THR A 133 -4.93 -4.26 0.02
CA THR A 133 -6.22 -3.63 -0.36
C THR A 133 -6.06 -2.60 -1.46
N ILE A 134 -4.93 -1.89 -1.50
CA ILE A 134 -4.51 -1.13 -2.67
C ILE A 134 -4.10 -2.18 -3.70
N SER A 135 -5.07 -2.62 -4.51
CA SER A 135 -4.73 -3.17 -5.81
C SER A 135 -3.90 -2.09 -6.48
N SER A 136 -2.58 -2.28 -6.47
CA SER A 136 -1.66 -1.50 -7.28
C SER A 136 -2.38 -1.43 -8.62
N ALA A 137 -2.78 -0.21 -8.99
CA ALA A 137 -3.43 0.02 -10.26
C ALA A 137 -2.33 -0.30 -11.26
N ASN A 138 -2.16 -1.58 -11.57
CA ASN A 138 -1.00 -2.21 -12.21
C ASN A 138 -0.90 -1.82 -13.69
N GLY A 139 -1.48 -0.67 -14.05
CA GLY A 139 -1.38 -0.03 -15.34
C GLY A 139 -1.39 1.50 -15.26
N LEU A 140 -1.47 2.12 -14.06
CA LEU A 140 -1.14 3.54 -13.94
C LEU A 140 0.36 3.66 -13.77
N ILE A 141 1.02 3.93 -14.88
CA ILE A 141 2.41 4.37 -14.92
C ILE A 141 2.54 5.60 -14.01
N GLN A 142 3.48 5.57 -13.07
CA GLN A 142 3.72 6.68 -12.14
C GLN A 142 4.87 7.57 -12.61
N SER A 143 5.80 7.01 -13.38
CA SER A 143 6.97 7.70 -13.91
C SER A 143 7.19 7.36 -15.38
N ILE A 144 7.82 8.29 -16.11
CA ILE A 144 8.13 8.11 -17.53
C ILE A 144 9.13 6.97 -17.74
N ASP A 145 10.03 6.75 -16.78
CA ASP A 145 11.03 5.67 -16.85
C ASP A 145 10.40 4.27 -16.76
N GLU A 146 9.23 4.15 -16.12
CA GLU A 146 8.42 2.92 -16.09
C GLU A 146 7.52 2.78 -17.31
N ALA A 147 7.31 3.88 -18.06
CA ALA A 147 6.56 3.83 -19.29
C ALA A 147 7.38 3.02 -20.31
N GLY A 148 6.72 2.09 -21.00
CA GLY A 148 7.32 1.43 -22.15
C GLY A 148 7.50 2.41 -23.31
N ARG A 149 7.22 1.98 -24.54
CA ARG A 149 7.33 2.90 -25.68
C ARG A 149 6.19 3.92 -25.67
N ILE A 150 6.52 5.21 -25.77
CA ILE A 150 5.58 6.33 -25.65
C ILE A 150 5.29 6.90 -27.04
N CYS A 151 4.03 6.83 -27.48
CA CYS A 151 3.57 7.54 -28.67
C CYS A 151 3.42 9.03 -28.34
N ALA A 152 4.13 9.90 -29.03
CA ALA A 152 4.11 11.33 -28.77
C ALA A 152 3.91 12.16 -30.04
N HIS A 153 3.46 13.39 -29.86
CA HIS A 153 3.26 14.33 -30.97
C HIS A 153 4.61 14.77 -31.56
N PRO A 154 4.84 14.70 -32.89
CA PRO A 154 6.13 15.02 -33.52
C PRO A 154 6.69 16.41 -33.18
N VAL A 155 5.81 17.40 -32.99
CA VAL A 155 6.21 18.78 -32.60
C VAL A 155 6.91 18.84 -31.24
N LEU A 156 6.65 17.90 -30.34
CA LEU A 156 7.27 17.85 -29.02
C LEU A 156 8.57 17.03 -29.00
N ARG A 157 9.08 16.58 -30.16
CA ARG A 157 10.23 15.68 -30.23
C ARG A 157 11.45 16.24 -29.51
N GLU A 158 11.85 17.44 -29.86
CA GLU A 158 13.05 18.08 -29.31
C GLU A 158 12.94 18.25 -27.79
N ASP A 159 11.82 18.82 -27.32
CA ASP A 159 11.58 19.07 -25.89
C ASP A 159 11.55 17.76 -25.07
N LEU A 160 10.90 16.71 -25.60
CA LEU A 160 10.77 15.42 -24.91
C LEU A 160 12.08 14.63 -24.90
N GLU A 161 12.83 14.62 -25.99
CA GLU A 161 14.13 13.94 -26.07
C GLU A 161 15.18 14.64 -25.19
N ILE A 162 15.13 15.97 -25.06
CA ILE A 162 16.00 16.73 -24.15
C ILE A 162 15.62 16.46 -22.69
N SER A 163 14.32 16.49 -22.37
CA SER A 163 13.83 16.34 -20.99
C SER A 163 13.94 14.90 -20.48
N TYR A 164 13.77 13.93 -21.37
CA TYR A 164 13.72 12.49 -21.05
C TYR A 164 14.59 11.68 -22.02
N PRO A 165 15.92 11.81 -21.96
CA PRO A 165 16.83 11.21 -22.94
C PRO A 165 16.85 9.67 -22.90
N ASN A 166 16.38 9.07 -21.81
CA ASN A 166 16.33 7.61 -21.65
C ASN A 166 14.97 7.00 -22.06
N ALA A 167 13.96 7.82 -22.35
CA ALA A 167 12.63 7.33 -22.70
C ALA A 167 12.54 6.95 -24.19
N ASP A 168 11.83 5.86 -24.50
CA ASP A 168 11.64 5.37 -25.87
C ASP A 168 10.40 6.04 -26.49
N PHE A 169 10.59 7.15 -27.20
CA PHE A 169 9.51 7.85 -27.89
C PHE A 169 9.33 7.36 -29.33
N TYR A 170 8.07 7.19 -29.73
CA TYR A 170 7.65 6.95 -31.10
C TYR A 170 6.82 8.14 -31.59
N PHE A 171 7.31 8.80 -32.64
CA PHE A 171 6.65 9.94 -33.27
C PHE A 171 6.08 9.51 -34.63
N ASN A 172 4.80 9.77 -34.88
CA ASN A 172 4.18 9.43 -36.14
C ASN A 172 4.39 10.54 -37.19
N ASP A 173 5.34 10.32 -38.10
CA ASP A 173 5.69 11.28 -39.17
C ASP A 173 4.99 10.98 -40.52
N GLU A 174 3.97 10.12 -40.53
CA GLU A 174 3.29 9.72 -41.76
C GLU A 174 2.54 10.92 -42.40
N PRO A 175 2.93 11.36 -43.61
CA PRO A 175 2.39 12.57 -44.23
C PRO A 175 0.91 12.39 -44.58
N GLY A 176 0.08 13.36 -44.20
CA GLY A 176 -1.35 13.38 -44.50
C GLY A 176 -2.23 12.60 -43.51
N SER A 177 -1.64 11.92 -42.52
CA SER A 177 -2.41 11.39 -41.39
C SER A 177 -2.76 12.54 -40.42
N ASP A 178 -3.95 12.49 -39.82
CA ASP A 178 -4.27 13.37 -38.69
C ASP A 178 -3.32 12.98 -37.54
N LEU A 179 -2.53 13.94 -37.06
CA LEU A 179 -1.46 13.72 -36.08
C LEU A 179 -1.95 12.95 -34.84
N TYR A 180 -3.14 13.29 -34.32
CA TYR A 180 -3.66 12.64 -33.10
C TYR A 180 -4.30 11.29 -33.40
N LEU A 181 -5.07 11.17 -34.49
CA LEU A 181 -5.66 9.88 -34.87
C LEU A 181 -4.58 8.86 -35.26
N GLY A 182 -3.50 9.31 -35.91
CA GLY A 182 -2.35 8.49 -36.25
C GLY A 182 -1.56 8.00 -35.02
N MET A 183 -1.53 8.77 -33.93
CA MET A 183 -1.02 8.30 -32.64
C MET A 183 -1.90 7.20 -32.05
N VAL A 184 -3.23 7.38 -32.07
CA VAL A 184 -4.18 6.35 -31.61
C VAL A 184 -4.06 5.08 -32.45
N GLU A 185 -3.89 5.20 -33.77
CA GLU A 185 -3.65 4.07 -34.66
C GLU A 185 -2.32 3.38 -34.37
N SER A 186 -1.25 4.15 -34.12
CA SER A 186 0.06 3.61 -33.72
C SER A 186 -0.04 2.82 -32.40
N TYR A 187 -0.82 3.31 -31.45
CA TYR A 187 -1.14 2.60 -30.22
C TYR A 187 -1.95 1.31 -30.49
N LYS A 188 -3.03 1.38 -31.30
CA LYS A 188 -3.84 0.21 -31.71
C LYS A 188 -2.98 -0.88 -32.37
N ASN A 189 -2.00 -0.47 -33.19
CA ASN A 189 -1.06 -1.35 -33.87
C ASN A 189 0.03 -1.91 -32.93
N GLY A 190 0.04 -1.49 -31.67
CA GLY A 190 1.02 -1.92 -30.67
C GLY A 190 2.43 -1.43 -30.97
N LYS A 191 2.55 -0.27 -31.63
CA LYS A 191 3.83 0.44 -31.79
C LYS A 191 4.24 1.12 -30.49
N CYS A 192 3.30 1.38 -29.57
CA CYS A 192 3.52 2.04 -28.28
C CYS A 192 2.69 1.38 -27.17
N ASP A 193 3.14 1.51 -25.93
CA ASP A 193 2.44 1.04 -24.73
C ASP A 193 1.65 2.16 -24.04
N VAL A 194 2.00 3.42 -24.28
CA VAL A 194 1.28 4.61 -23.80
C VAL A 194 1.27 5.73 -24.83
N MET A 195 0.40 6.73 -24.62
CA MET A 195 0.34 7.93 -25.43
C MET A 195 0.53 9.20 -24.59
N ALA A 196 1.36 10.11 -25.09
CA ALA A 196 1.56 11.45 -24.58
C ALA A 196 0.65 12.42 -25.34
N ILE A 197 -0.54 12.69 -24.80
CA ILE A 197 -1.55 13.55 -25.44
C ILE A 197 -1.82 14.76 -24.55
N SER A 198 -1.95 15.93 -25.16
CA SER A 198 -2.42 17.15 -24.52
C SER A 198 -3.83 16.95 -23.95
N THR A 199 -4.05 17.35 -22.69
CA THR A 199 -5.38 17.24 -22.06
C THR A 199 -6.42 18.05 -22.82
N LEU A 200 -6.02 19.21 -23.36
CA LEU A 200 -6.88 20.09 -24.14
C LEU A 200 -7.42 19.37 -25.38
N ASP A 201 -6.53 18.69 -26.12
CA ASP A 201 -6.90 17.98 -27.34
C ASP A 201 -7.73 16.73 -27.04
N ALA A 202 -7.35 15.98 -25.99
CA ALA A 202 -8.09 14.79 -25.56
C ALA A 202 -9.56 15.08 -25.17
N TYR A 203 -9.85 16.27 -24.64
CA TYR A 203 -11.21 16.65 -24.22
C TYR A 203 -11.98 17.49 -25.24
N ASN A 204 -11.32 18.30 -26.07
CA ASN A 204 -12.00 19.21 -26.99
C ASN A 204 -12.31 18.58 -28.36
N ARG A 205 -11.62 17.49 -28.74
CA ARG A 205 -11.87 16.76 -29.97
C ARG A 205 -12.77 15.55 -29.73
N LEU A 206 -14.01 15.62 -30.23
CA LEU A 206 -15.01 14.54 -30.05
C LEU A 206 -14.58 13.21 -30.66
N ASP A 207 -14.00 13.25 -31.86
CA ASP A 207 -13.49 12.09 -32.61
C ASP A 207 -12.34 11.38 -31.90
N LEU A 208 -11.40 12.17 -31.36
CA LEU A 208 -10.31 11.65 -30.55
C LEU A 208 -10.82 11.06 -29.24
N MET A 209 -11.70 11.78 -28.53
CA MET A 209 -12.26 11.31 -27.28
C MET A 209 -13.03 10.00 -27.44
N GLU A 210 -13.87 9.88 -28.48
CA GLU A 210 -14.59 8.63 -28.79
C GLU A 210 -13.61 7.48 -29.06
N SER A 211 -12.55 7.73 -29.82
CA SER A 211 -11.50 6.73 -30.09
C SER A 211 -10.75 6.30 -28.83
N LEU A 212 -10.48 7.22 -27.91
CA LEU A 212 -9.87 6.91 -26.60
C LEU A 212 -10.82 6.11 -25.71
N CYS A 213 -12.12 6.45 -25.75
CA CYS A 213 -13.17 5.74 -25.02
C CYS A 213 -13.32 4.28 -25.51
N GLU A 214 -13.30 4.03 -26.82
CA GLU A 214 -13.37 2.69 -27.39
C GLU A 214 -12.23 1.78 -26.94
N LEU A 215 -11.07 2.37 -26.67
CA LEU A 215 -9.87 1.67 -26.22
C LEU A 215 -9.76 1.51 -24.70
N ASP A 216 -10.76 1.99 -23.94
CA ASP A 216 -10.74 2.06 -22.48
C ASP A 216 -9.47 2.77 -21.94
N ILE A 217 -8.99 3.77 -22.68
CA ILE A 217 -7.82 4.56 -22.29
C ILE A 217 -8.24 5.56 -21.22
N VAL A 218 -7.42 5.64 -20.18
CA VAL A 218 -7.58 6.59 -19.09
C VAL A 218 -6.41 7.56 -19.08
N VAL A 219 -6.73 8.84 -18.97
CA VAL A 219 -5.73 9.92 -18.90
C VAL A 219 -5.20 9.99 -17.49
N THR A 220 -3.88 9.82 -17.35
CA THR A 220 -3.17 10.02 -16.09
C THR A 220 -2.75 11.49 -15.97
N ASN A 221 -2.62 11.99 -14.73
CA ASN A 221 -2.19 13.37 -14.48
C ASN A 221 -0.65 13.51 -14.47
N ILE A 222 0.06 12.68 -15.25
CA ILE A 222 1.52 12.82 -15.37
C ILE A 222 1.80 14.01 -16.28
N LEU A 223 2.43 15.04 -15.73
CA LEU A 223 2.85 16.20 -16.49
C LEU A 223 4.17 15.87 -17.20
N LEU A 224 4.12 15.70 -18.52
CA LEU A 224 5.31 15.45 -19.34
C LEU A 224 6.06 16.75 -19.62
N THR A 225 5.32 17.74 -20.13
CA THR A 225 5.83 19.07 -20.47
C THR A 225 4.69 20.08 -20.37
N GLU A 226 5.02 21.32 -20.07
CA GLU A 226 4.10 22.47 -20.13
C GLU A 226 4.57 23.40 -21.24
N THR A 227 3.83 23.41 -22.35
CA THR A 227 4.08 24.37 -23.43
C THR A 227 3.23 25.61 -23.20
N PRO A 228 3.83 26.77 -22.90
CA PRO A 228 3.07 28.01 -22.76
C PRO A 228 2.45 28.39 -24.11
N ILE A 229 1.15 28.70 -24.12
CA ILE A 229 0.47 29.19 -25.30
C ILE A 229 0.80 30.68 -25.45
N ALA A 230 1.56 31.03 -26.48
CA ALA A 230 1.85 32.41 -26.83
C ALA A 230 0.83 32.92 -27.85
N PHE A 231 0.21 34.06 -27.56
CA PHE A 231 -0.64 34.77 -28.51
C PHE A 231 0.13 35.94 -29.11
N PRO A 232 0.17 36.10 -30.45
CA PRO A 232 0.72 37.29 -31.05
C PRO A 232 -0.18 38.49 -30.69
N ILE A 233 0.39 39.46 -29.98
CA ILE A 233 -0.34 40.64 -29.51
C ILE A 233 0.40 41.89 -30.00
N ASP A 234 -0.35 42.85 -30.55
CA ASP A 234 0.20 44.15 -30.91
C ASP A 234 0.74 44.88 -29.67
N LYS A 235 1.86 45.59 -29.82
CA LYS A 235 2.52 46.28 -28.69
C LYS A 235 1.58 47.26 -27.98
N SER A 236 0.64 47.87 -28.68
CA SER A 236 -0.33 48.81 -28.09
C SER A 236 -1.35 48.11 -27.16
N LEU A 237 -1.62 46.82 -27.39
CA LEU A 237 -2.58 46.03 -26.60
C LEU A 237 -1.91 45.23 -25.47
N LEU A 238 -0.59 45.07 -25.53
CA LEU A 238 0.18 44.22 -24.60
C LEU A 238 -0.04 44.62 -23.13
N ALA A 239 0.03 45.92 -22.82
CA ALA A 239 -0.15 46.41 -21.45
C ALA A 239 -1.56 46.12 -20.92
N GLY A 240 -2.58 46.30 -21.77
CA GLY A 240 -3.97 45.99 -21.42
C GLY A 240 -4.21 44.50 -21.20
N MET A 241 -3.73 43.65 -22.11
CA MET A 241 -3.84 42.19 -22.00
C MET A 241 -3.12 41.65 -20.76
N SER A 242 -1.89 42.11 -20.50
CA SER A 242 -1.14 41.71 -19.31
C SER A 242 -1.87 42.12 -18.01
N HIS A 243 -2.41 43.34 -17.95
CA HIS A 243 -3.23 43.77 -16.81
C HIS A 243 -4.47 42.87 -16.61
N MET A 244 -5.15 42.51 -17.71
CA MET A 244 -6.33 41.64 -17.65
C MET A 244 -6.00 40.21 -17.18
N MET A 245 -4.85 39.66 -17.59
CA MET A 245 -4.39 38.35 -17.11
C MET A 245 -4.14 38.37 -15.60
N VAL A 246 -3.43 39.38 -15.09
CA VAL A 246 -3.16 39.54 -13.64
C VAL A 246 -4.45 39.75 -12.85
N GLU A 247 -5.38 40.55 -13.37
CA GLU A 247 -6.66 40.78 -12.72
C GLU A 247 -7.54 39.52 -12.71
N GLY A 248 -7.48 38.70 -13.78
CA GLY A 248 -8.12 37.39 -13.83
C GLY A 248 -7.60 36.44 -12.77
N GLU A 249 -6.27 36.38 -12.59
CA GLU A 249 -5.63 35.57 -11.55
C GLU A 249 -6.06 36.01 -10.14
N LYS A 250 -6.06 37.33 -9.86
CA LYS A 250 -6.55 37.87 -8.58
C LYS A 250 -7.98 37.47 -8.27
N ARG A 251 -8.82 37.39 -9.30
CA ARG A 251 -10.22 36.97 -9.19
C ARG A 251 -10.40 35.45 -9.20
N GLN A 252 -9.31 34.69 -9.22
CA GLN A 252 -9.31 33.23 -9.30
C GLN A 252 -10.05 32.70 -10.55
N ILE A 253 -10.10 33.48 -11.63
CA ILE A 253 -10.70 33.06 -12.89
C ILE A 253 -9.71 32.10 -13.57
N LYS A 254 -10.05 30.82 -13.57
CA LYS A 254 -9.21 29.78 -14.18
C LYS A 254 -9.70 29.46 -15.58
N PHE A 255 -8.76 29.43 -16.53
CA PHE A 255 -9.06 29.01 -17.90
C PHE A 255 -9.71 27.62 -17.96
N SER A 256 -9.35 26.72 -17.03
CA SER A 256 -9.93 25.38 -16.90
C SER A 256 -11.43 25.37 -16.63
N GLU A 257 -11.99 26.39 -15.99
CA GLU A 257 -13.44 26.48 -15.75
C GLU A 257 -14.20 26.82 -17.04
N TYR A 258 -13.64 27.76 -17.81
CA TYR A 258 -14.15 28.10 -19.13
C TYR A 258 -14.08 26.88 -20.06
N GLU A 259 -12.95 26.18 -20.08
CA GLU A 259 -12.77 24.95 -20.86
C GLU A 259 -13.82 23.89 -20.50
N GLN A 260 -14.04 23.65 -19.20
CA GLN A 260 -15.07 22.70 -18.75
C GLN A 260 -16.48 23.09 -19.17
N SER A 261 -16.79 24.38 -19.25
CA SER A 261 -18.10 24.87 -19.68
C SER A 261 -18.33 24.78 -21.20
N GLY A 262 -17.25 24.88 -21.98
CA GLY A 262 -17.28 24.81 -23.45
C GLY A 262 -17.12 23.40 -24.01
N GLN A 263 -16.79 22.42 -23.15
CA GLN A 263 -16.60 21.04 -23.58
C GLN A 263 -17.91 20.43 -24.10
N PRO A 264 -17.89 19.79 -25.28
CA PRO A 264 -19.06 19.10 -25.79
C PRO A 264 -19.45 17.95 -24.85
N GLY A 265 -20.71 17.49 -24.94
CA GLY A 265 -21.20 16.38 -24.12
C GLY A 265 -20.26 15.18 -24.21
N LYS A 266 -19.71 14.74 -23.07
CA LYS A 266 -18.64 13.73 -23.03
C LYS A 266 -19.23 12.33 -23.27
N PRO A 267 -18.82 11.59 -24.32
CA PRO A 267 -19.29 10.23 -24.58
C PRO A 267 -18.81 9.25 -23.51
N CYS A 268 -17.66 9.51 -22.89
CA CYS A 268 -17.20 8.77 -21.71
C CYS A 268 -16.35 9.65 -20.77
N SER A 269 -16.03 9.11 -19.59
CA SER A 269 -15.10 9.72 -18.66
C SER A 269 -13.70 9.16 -18.90
N LEU A 270 -12.80 9.97 -19.48
CA LEU A 270 -11.37 9.63 -19.60
C LEU A 270 -10.62 9.69 -18.26
N LYS A 271 -11.26 10.18 -17.20
CA LYS A 271 -10.66 10.11 -15.87
C LYS A 271 -10.59 8.63 -15.48
N PRO A 272 -9.49 8.16 -14.87
CA PRO A 272 -9.48 6.85 -14.27
C PRO A 272 -10.72 6.77 -13.41
N LYS A 273 -11.63 5.85 -13.77
CA LYS A 273 -12.77 5.56 -12.91
C LYS A 273 -12.12 5.34 -11.56
N LYS A 274 -12.44 6.20 -10.59
CA LYS A 274 -12.18 5.87 -9.19
C LYS A 274 -13.00 4.61 -9.00
N LYS A 275 -12.41 3.45 -9.33
CA LYS A 275 -12.93 2.15 -8.93
C LYS A 275 -12.93 2.35 -7.44
N ASN A 276 -14.11 2.62 -6.86
CA ASN A 276 -14.34 2.68 -5.43
C ASN A 276 -13.54 1.53 -4.89
N GLN A 277 -12.36 1.79 -4.28
CA GLN A 277 -11.23 0.86 -4.16
C GLN A 277 -11.81 -0.53 -4.00
N LEU A 278 -11.96 -1.25 -5.12
CA LEU A 278 -12.89 -2.35 -5.13
C LEU A 278 -12.06 -3.42 -4.48
N LEU A 279 -12.24 -3.58 -3.16
CA LEU A 279 -11.47 -4.46 -2.30
C LEU A 279 -11.37 -5.79 -3.05
N VAL A 280 -10.25 -6.01 -3.73
CA VAL A 280 -10.11 -7.19 -4.55
C VAL A 280 -10.02 -8.31 -3.54
N PRO A 281 -10.95 -9.29 -3.58
CA PRO A 281 -10.94 -10.37 -2.63
C PRO A 281 -9.58 -11.06 -2.70
N LEU A 282 -8.98 -11.31 -1.53
CA LEU A 282 -7.67 -11.96 -1.46
C LEU A 282 -7.77 -13.35 -2.10
N SER A 283 -7.03 -13.54 -3.19
CA SER A 283 -6.81 -14.86 -3.78
C SER A 283 -5.89 -15.70 -2.88
N PRO A 284 -6.08 -17.05 -2.82
CA PRO A 284 -5.16 -17.97 -2.14
C PRO A 284 -3.69 -17.83 -2.60
N ALA A 285 -3.46 -17.31 -3.81
CA ALA A 285 -2.12 -17.00 -4.30
C ALA A 285 -1.36 -16.02 -3.39
N HIS A 286 -2.06 -15.07 -2.74
CA HIS A 286 -1.45 -14.14 -1.78
C HIS A 286 -1.07 -14.81 -0.45
N MET A 287 -1.61 -15.99 -0.17
CA MET A 287 -1.32 -16.78 1.03
C MET A 287 -0.29 -17.89 0.80
N ALA A 288 0.30 -17.97 -0.40
CA ALA A 288 1.25 -19.06 -0.73
C ALA A 288 2.53 -19.03 0.12
N LEU A 289 3.04 -17.84 0.49
CA LEU A 289 4.30 -17.72 1.23
C LEU A 289 4.24 -18.39 2.62
N PRO A 290 3.22 -18.16 3.47
CA PRO A 290 3.04 -18.89 4.72
C PRO A 290 3.11 -20.43 4.56
N PHE A 291 2.47 -20.98 3.52
CA PHE A 291 2.51 -22.43 3.28
C PHE A 291 3.91 -22.91 2.87
N VAL A 292 4.61 -22.17 2.02
CA VAL A 292 6.00 -22.51 1.63
C VAL A 292 6.94 -22.43 2.83
N ALA A 293 6.81 -21.38 3.66
CA ALA A 293 7.56 -21.24 4.90
C ALA A 293 7.30 -22.41 5.85
N PHE A 294 6.02 -22.78 6.05
CA PHE A 294 5.64 -23.92 6.88
C PHE A 294 6.24 -25.24 6.36
N ILE A 295 6.08 -25.55 5.07
CA ILE A 295 6.64 -26.77 4.46
C ILE A 295 8.16 -26.79 4.61
N SER A 296 8.84 -25.65 4.38
CA SER A 296 10.29 -25.57 4.55
C SER A 296 10.73 -25.83 5.99
N SER A 297 10.00 -25.31 6.98
CA SER A 297 10.28 -25.53 8.40
C SER A 297 10.06 -26.99 8.80
N LEU A 298 9.02 -27.64 8.25
CA LEU A 298 8.72 -29.05 8.48
C LEU A 298 9.83 -29.94 7.91
N LEU A 299 10.33 -29.63 6.72
CA LEU A 299 11.43 -30.36 6.10
C LEU A 299 12.72 -30.22 6.91
N VAL A 300 13.07 -29.01 7.35
CA VAL A 300 14.24 -28.78 8.20
C VAL A 300 14.13 -29.53 9.52
N ALA A 301 12.97 -29.45 10.19
CA ALA A 301 12.71 -30.19 11.42
C ALA A 301 12.82 -31.71 11.21
N GLY A 302 12.26 -32.23 10.12
CA GLY A 302 12.37 -33.65 9.74
C GLY A 302 13.81 -34.09 9.49
N ILE A 303 14.61 -33.28 8.78
CA ILE A 303 16.05 -33.55 8.55
C ILE A 303 16.81 -33.59 9.88
N ILE A 304 16.59 -32.62 10.76
CA ILE A 304 17.22 -32.57 12.08
C ILE A 304 16.81 -33.79 12.93
N HIS A 305 15.52 -34.16 12.91
CA HIS A 305 15.02 -35.31 13.63
C HIS A 305 15.65 -36.62 13.13
N LEU A 306 15.72 -36.82 11.81
CA LEU A 306 16.37 -37.99 11.20
C LEU A 306 17.87 -38.04 11.49
N TYR A 307 18.55 -36.89 11.46
CA TYR A 307 19.97 -36.80 11.80
C TYR A 307 20.23 -37.19 13.27
N ASN A 308 19.41 -36.70 14.19
CA ASN A 308 19.53 -37.00 15.62
C ASN A 308 19.17 -38.46 15.93
N GLY A 309 18.14 -39.03 15.29
CA GLY A 309 17.72 -40.41 15.47
C GLY A 309 18.80 -41.43 15.06
N ARG A 310 19.56 -41.14 13.99
CA ARG A 310 20.68 -41.99 13.56
C ARG A 310 21.80 -42.06 14.61
N LYS A 311 22.06 -40.96 15.31
CA LYS A 311 23.13 -40.88 16.31
C LYS A 311 22.81 -41.67 17.58
N MET A 312 21.55 -41.74 17.98
CA MET A 312 21.14 -42.54 19.15
C MET A 312 21.29 -44.05 18.89
N SER A 313 21.01 -44.52 17.67
CA SER A 313 21.13 -45.94 17.34
C SER A 313 22.58 -46.48 17.40
N THR A 314 23.60 -45.62 17.34
CA THR A 314 25.02 -46.04 17.38
C THR A 314 25.62 -46.02 18.79
N THR A 315 24.91 -45.45 19.78
CA THR A 315 25.44 -45.27 21.14
C THR A 315 24.95 -46.36 22.12
N ASN A 316 24.00 -47.22 21.74
CA ASN A 316 23.51 -48.36 22.53
C ASN A 316 24.48 -49.56 22.59
N SER A 317 25.79 -49.32 22.64
CA SER A 317 26.79 -50.37 22.87
C SER A 317 27.86 -49.99 23.90
N TYR A 318 27.65 -48.92 24.66
CA TYR A 318 28.43 -48.66 25.87
C TYR A 318 27.47 -48.73 27.06
N ASP A 319 27.59 -49.81 27.84
CA ASP A 319 26.99 -49.97 29.15
C ASP A 319 27.22 -48.70 29.98
N PHE A 320 26.12 -48.00 30.27
CA PHE A 320 26.07 -46.88 31.18
C PHE A 320 25.36 -47.38 32.44
N ASP A 321 26.09 -48.16 33.24
CA ASP A 321 25.77 -48.49 34.64
C ASP A 321 26.01 -47.23 35.51
N ASP A 322 25.22 -46.18 35.32
CA ASP A 322 25.19 -45.05 36.25
C ASP A 322 23.77 -44.87 36.79
N ASP A 323 23.65 -45.26 38.05
CA ASP A 323 22.55 -45.06 38.99
C ASP A 323 22.24 -43.56 39.21
N TYR A 324 21.76 -42.87 38.18
CA TYR A 324 21.14 -41.56 38.34
C TYR A 324 19.64 -41.74 38.56
N GLU A 325 19.30 -42.04 39.81
CA GLU A 325 17.94 -41.97 40.37
C GLU A 325 17.44 -40.52 40.20
N PHE A 326 16.68 -40.30 39.12
CA PHE A 326 16.01 -39.03 38.88
C PHE A 326 14.75 -39.04 39.76
N ASP A 327 14.78 -38.28 40.85
CA ASP A 327 13.61 -38.06 41.72
C ASP A 327 12.44 -37.52 40.88
N GLU A 328 11.57 -38.43 40.49
CA GLU A 328 10.30 -38.21 39.81
C GLU A 328 9.29 -37.71 40.86
N GLN A 329 9.50 -36.50 41.36
CA GLN A 329 8.65 -35.93 42.41
C GLN A 329 8.22 -34.49 42.10
N GLU A 330 7.68 -34.24 40.90
CA GLU A 330 6.90 -33.01 40.65
C GLU A 330 5.93 -33.13 39.46
N GLN A 331 5.09 -34.17 39.44
CA GLN A 331 4.09 -34.37 38.37
C GLN A 331 2.62 -34.13 38.77
N ASP A 332 2.32 -33.68 40.00
CA ASP A 332 0.93 -33.63 40.49
C ASP A 332 0.27 -32.23 40.63
N ASN A 333 0.91 -31.11 40.24
CA ASN A 333 0.30 -29.78 40.42
C ASN A 333 -0.05 -28.97 39.16
N HIS A 334 0.00 -29.56 37.97
CA HIS A 334 -0.48 -28.90 36.74
C HIS A 334 -1.86 -29.43 36.28
N SER A 335 -2.86 -29.28 37.15
CA SER A 335 -4.28 -29.46 36.81
C SER A 335 -5.12 -28.25 37.23
N PHE A 336 -4.60 -27.03 37.08
CA PHE A 336 -5.43 -25.83 37.27
C PHE A 336 -4.81 -24.63 36.55
N ILE A 337 -5.13 -24.44 35.26
CA ILE A 337 -5.66 -23.22 34.61
C ILE A 337 -5.99 -23.65 33.17
N GLN A 338 -7.13 -24.30 32.98
CA GLN A 338 -7.82 -24.29 31.69
C GLN A 338 -8.78 -23.10 31.76
N GLY A 339 -8.24 -21.92 31.43
CA GLY A 339 -9.03 -20.70 31.28
C GLY A 339 -9.89 -20.84 30.04
N SER A 340 -11.16 -21.20 30.26
CA SER A 340 -12.22 -21.25 29.27
C SER A 340 -12.44 -19.87 28.65
N PHE A 341 -12.10 -19.73 27.37
CA PHE A 341 -12.62 -18.69 26.51
C PHE A 341 -14.06 -19.09 26.15
N VAL A 342 -15.01 -18.73 27.02
CA VAL A 342 -16.44 -18.85 26.73
C VAL A 342 -16.82 -17.68 25.83
N GLN A 343 -17.29 -18.05 24.64
CA GLN A 343 -17.97 -17.19 23.70
C GLN A 343 -19.40 -17.01 24.21
N ASP A 344 -19.69 -15.89 24.86
CA ASP A 344 -21.06 -15.53 25.26
C ASP A 344 -21.83 -15.07 24.02
N GLU A 345 -22.52 -16.02 23.41
CA GLU A 345 -23.64 -15.78 22.51
C GLU A 345 -24.80 -16.64 23.02
N GLN A 346 -25.75 -16.05 23.76
CA GLN A 346 -27.20 -16.20 23.56
C GLN A 346 -28.06 -15.62 24.71
N ILE A 347 -29.00 -14.77 24.28
CA ILE A 347 -30.43 -14.76 24.65
C ILE A 347 -30.76 -14.49 26.13
N LEU A 348 -31.21 -13.27 26.41
CA LEU A 348 -31.97 -12.92 27.61
C LEU A 348 -33.38 -12.44 27.22
N ASN A 349 -34.32 -13.39 27.20
CA ASN A 349 -35.75 -13.14 27.33
C ASN A 349 -36.09 -13.18 28.82
N HIS A 350 -36.31 -12.02 29.44
CA HIS A 350 -37.28 -11.78 30.53
C HIS A 350 -37.05 -10.36 31.09
N THR A 351 -37.82 -9.39 30.61
CA THR A 351 -37.98 -8.10 31.28
C THR A 351 -39.35 -8.01 31.92
N SER A 352 -39.35 -8.12 33.25
CA SER A 352 -40.39 -7.64 34.16
C SER A 352 -40.57 -6.13 34.01
N GLY A 353 -41.81 -5.68 34.18
CA GLY A 353 -42.27 -4.34 33.88
C GLY A 353 -41.69 -3.24 34.77
N TYR A 354 -41.47 -2.09 34.13
CA TYR A 354 -41.57 -0.78 34.75
C TYR A 354 -42.27 0.17 33.78
N SER A 355 -43.32 0.79 34.29
CA SER A 355 -44.26 1.69 33.63
C SER A 355 -43.95 3.14 34.00
N VAL A 356 -43.57 4.00 33.05
CA VAL A 356 -43.77 5.47 33.12
C VAL A 356 -43.72 6.06 31.69
N PRO A 357 -44.23 7.28 31.41
CA PRO A 357 -45.36 7.49 30.52
C PRO A 357 -44.98 8.08 29.15
N LYS A 358 -45.71 7.68 28.11
CA LYS A 358 -45.71 8.35 26.81
C LYS A 358 -46.36 9.74 26.95
N LYS A 359 -45.55 10.80 26.85
CA LYS A 359 -46.03 12.12 26.44
C LYS A 359 -45.80 12.30 24.94
N VAL A 360 -46.92 12.45 24.27
CA VAL A 360 -47.14 12.92 22.92
C VAL A 360 -46.49 14.30 22.73
N LEU A 361 -45.78 14.49 21.63
CA LEU A 361 -45.57 15.80 21.02
C LEU A 361 -45.36 15.63 19.52
N ASP A 362 -46.48 15.77 18.81
CA ASP A 362 -46.53 16.22 17.43
C ASP A 362 -45.78 17.55 17.29
N LEU A 363 -44.88 17.65 16.33
CA LEU A 363 -44.42 18.93 15.80
C LEU A 363 -44.60 18.90 14.29
N LYS A 364 -45.70 19.52 13.89
CA LYS A 364 -46.08 19.88 12.54
C LYS A 364 -45.87 21.39 12.40
N GLU A 365 -45.22 21.76 11.30
CA GLU A 365 -45.18 23.08 10.63
C GLU A 365 -44.57 24.30 11.37
N GLU A 366 -43.50 24.86 10.78
CA GLU A 366 -43.58 26.20 10.15
C GLU A 366 -42.42 26.43 9.15
N PRO A 367 -42.67 27.05 7.98
CA PRO A 367 -41.65 27.48 7.04
C PRO A 367 -41.09 28.86 7.39
N VAL A 368 -39.77 28.98 7.44
CA VAL A 368 -39.07 30.25 7.61
C VAL A 368 -39.21 31.10 6.34
N ILE A 369 -39.88 32.24 6.50
CA ILE A 369 -39.93 33.35 5.55
C ILE A 369 -38.59 34.08 5.58
N THR A 370 -37.84 33.95 4.48
CA THR A 370 -36.79 34.88 4.01
C THR A 370 -36.81 34.76 2.48
N ASP A 371 -36.81 35.78 1.64
CA ASP A 371 -36.84 37.22 1.78
C ASP A 371 -37.14 37.71 0.34
N GLY A 372 -38.18 38.52 0.16
CA GLY A 372 -38.56 39.06 -1.16
C GLY A 372 -37.48 39.93 -1.79
N PHE A 373 -36.51 40.37 -0.98
CA PHE A 373 -35.42 41.23 -1.41
C PHE A 373 -34.36 40.50 -2.26
N GLN A 374 -34.06 39.23 -1.95
CA GLN A 374 -33.07 38.46 -2.73
C GLN A 374 -33.57 38.09 -4.13
N ARG A 375 -34.89 37.89 -4.31
CA ARG A 375 -35.46 37.61 -5.64
C ARG A 375 -35.42 38.81 -6.57
N GLN A 376 -35.65 40.03 -6.06
CA GLN A 376 -35.54 41.24 -6.87
C GLN A 376 -34.09 41.54 -7.26
N LEU A 377 -33.13 41.34 -6.33
CA LEU A 377 -31.71 41.51 -6.63
C LEU A 377 -31.22 40.50 -7.68
N LEU A 378 -31.68 39.24 -7.61
CA LEU A 378 -31.36 38.22 -8.61
C LEU A 378 -31.93 38.56 -10.00
N ILE A 379 -33.18 39.06 -10.06
CA ILE A 379 -33.83 39.43 -11.32
C ILE A 379 -33.19 40.67 -11.96
N GLU A 380 -32.80 41.68 -11.17
CA GLU A 380 -32.04 42.83 -11.70
C GLU A 380 -30.66 42.43 -12.20
N THR A 381 -29.97 41.54 -11.50
CA THR A 381 -28.63 41.07 -11.89
C THR A 381 -28.70 40.26 -13.19
N LEU A 382 -29.73 39.41 -13.33
CA LEU A 382 -29.96 38.64 -14.57
C LEU A 382 -30.33 39.55 -15.75
N LYS A 383 -31.11 40.61 -15.54
CA LYS A 383 -31.42 41.61 -16.58
C LYS A 383 -30.17 42.37 -17.05
N LYS A 384 -29.25 42.73 -16.14
CA LYS A 384 -27.97 43.36 -16.49
C LYS A 384 -27.07 42.42 -17.32
N ILE A 385 -27.01 41.14 -16.96
CA ILE A 385 -26.21 40.13 -17.71
C ILE A 385 -26.80 39.93 -19.11
N GLN A 386 -28.12 39.84 -19.23
CA GLN A 386 -28.80 39.66 -20.52
C GLN A 386 -28.65 40.89 -21.44
N SER A 387 -28.61 42.10 -20.86
CA SER A 387 -28.33 43.35 -21.59
C SER A 387 -26.89 43.43 -22.11
N GLN A 388 -25.90 42.92 -21.35
CA GLN A 388 -24.51 42.93 -21.80
C GLN A 388 -24.21 41.84 -22.85
N HIS A 389 -24.90 40.71 -22.82
CA HIS A 389 -24.79 39.69 -23.88
C HIS A 389 -25.33 40.16 -25.23
N GLY A 390 -26.32 41.07 -25.26
CA GLY A 390 -26.80 41.69 -26.50
C GLY A 390 -25.76 42.59 -27.18
N LEU A 391 -24.93 43.27 -26.39
CA LEU A 391 -23.87 44.17 -26.89
C LEU A 391 -22.66 43.40 -27.43
N ILE A 392 -22.29 42.28 -26.81
CA ILE A 392 -21.20 41.41 -27.29
C ILE A 392 -21.58 40.73 -28.62
N ARG A 393 -22.85 40.38 -28.82
CA ARG A 393 -23.35 39.78 -30.08
C ARG A 393 -23.37 40.78 -31.24
N GLN A 394 -23.49 42.09 -30.96
CA GLN A 394 -23.42 43.13 -31.99
C GLN A 394 -21.99 43.51 -32.39
N MET A 395 -21.00 43.30 -31.51
CA MET A 395 -19.59 43.53 -31.86
C MET A 395 -18.98 42.39 -32.68
N LEU A 396 -19.46 41.14 -32.53
CA LEU A 396 -18.90 39.97 -33.23
C LEU A 396 -19.42 39.75 -34.66
N PHE A 397 -20.46 40.47 -35.11
CA PHE A 397 -21.04 40.30 -36.46
C PHE A 397 -20.74 41.46 -37.43
N LYS A 398 -19.79 42.33 -37.10
CA LYS A 398 -19.34 43.42 -37.98
C LYS A 398 -17.87 43.27 -38.33
N GLY A 399 -17.53 42.11 -38.91
CA GLY A 399 -16.25 41.86 -39.56
C GLY A 399 -16.50 41.65 -41.05
N ASP A 400 -16.49 42.75 -41.79
CA ASP A 400 -16.58 42.75 -43.25
C ASP A 400 -15.39 42.03 -43.89
N HIS A 401 -15.67 41.41 -45.03
CA HIS A 401 -14.75 40.82 -45.99
C HIS A 401 -13.42 41.57 -46.13
N ILE A 402 -12.32 40.87 -45.83
CA ILE A 402 -11.04 41.06 -46.51
C ILE A 402 -10.52 39.66 -46.86
N THR A 403 -10.50 39.40 -48.16
CA THR A 403 -9.92 38.24 -48.86
C THR A 403 -8.44 38.09 -48.61
#